data_AF-A0A4U0NS59-F1
#
_entry.id   AF-A0A4U0NS59-F1
#
_cell.length_a   1.000
_cell.length_b   1.000
_cell.length_c   1.000
_cell.angle_alpha   90.00
_cell.angle_beta   90.00
_cell.angle_gamma   90.00
#
_symmetry.space_group_name_H-M   'P 1'
#
loop_
_entity.id
_entity.type
_entity.pdbx_description
1 polymer ?
#
loop_
_entity_poly.entity_id
_entity_poly.type
_entity_poly.pdbx_seq_one_letter_code
_entity_poly.pdbx_strand_id
1 'polypeptide(L)'
;MPKHEGTAFFRIQDEMRLNIGQTTWEEKLTVSKVRLVGKADGIRITPSHSAGGASASAGGALAHPFVLSEGSTHSGTVTYNAGAIAGGTKEKSQLSHTNPSHTFTGTKAGYTPARLTWKFEKARCDDMCGEDAQHHDGALITE
;
A
#
# COMPACT_ATOMS: atom_id res chain seq x y z
N MET A 1 -29.44 -2.47 -14.03
CA MET A 1 -28.02 -2.05 -13.98
C MET A 1 -27.71 -1.67 -12.54
N PRO A 2 -26.57 -2.08 -11.98
CA PRO A 2 -26.13 -1.55 -10.68
C PRO A 2 -26.09 -0.02 -10.75
N LYS A 3 -26.57 0.64 -9.70
CA LYS A 3 -26.64 2.11 -9.67
C LYS A 3 -25.44 2.60 -8.89
N HIS A 4 -24.57 3.38 -9.51
CA HIS A 4 -23.49 4.07 -8.81
C HIS A 4 -24.07 4.98 -7.72
N GLU A 5 -23.80 4.68 -6.44
CA GLU A 5 -24.36 5.43 -5.30
C GLU A 5 -23.32 6.30 -4.56
N GLY A 6 -22.02 6.07 -4.77
CA GLY A 6 -20.98 6.86 -4.13
C GLY A 6 -19.55 6.51 -4.57
N THR A 7 -18.64 7.45 -4.32
CA THR A 7 -17.19 7.29 -4.55
C THR A 7 -16.40 7.83 -3.36
N ALA A 8 -15.41 7.07 -2.90
CA ALA A 8 -14.38 7.55 -1.97
C ALA A 8 -13.09 7.84 -2.74
N PHE A 9 -12.59 9.08 -2.65
CA PHE A 9 -11.31 9.52 -3.19
C PHE A 9 -10.32 9.63 -2.06
N PHE A 10 -9.08 9.18 -2.27
CA PHE A 10 -8.02 9.32 -1.29
C PHE A 10 -6.66 9.31 -1.97
N ARG A 11 -5.66 9.79 -1.25
CA ARG A 11 -4.26 9.77 -1.68
C ARG A 11 -3.50 8.75 -0.85
N ILE A 12 -2.74 7.91 -1.52
CA ILE A 12 -1.72 7.08 -0.89
C ILE A 12 -0.38 7.75 -1.17
N GLN A 13 0.35 8.05 -0.11
CA GLN A 13 1.75 8.42 -0.19
C GLN A 13 2.56 7.27 0.40
N ASP A 14 3.55 6.82 -0.35
CA ASP A 14 4.54 5.85 0.06
C ASP A 14 5.90 6.53 0.20
N GLU A 15 6.70 6.10 1.16
CA GLU A 15 8.07 6.54 1.38
C GLU A 15 8.91 5.30 1.63
N MET A 16 9.84 5.02 0.73
CA MET A 16 10.69 3.83 0.83
C MET A 16 12.00 4.15 1.54
N ARG A 17 12.40 3.26 2.46
CA ARG A 17 13.66 3.34 3.18
C ARG A 17 14.46 2.07 2.97
N LEU A 18 15.50 2.19 2.14
CA LEU A 18 16.42 1.12 1.85
C LEU A 18 17.55 1.10 2.88
N ASN A 19 17.66 0.00 3.62
CA ASN A 19 18.79 -0.22 4.51
C ASN A 19 19.92 -0.90 3.73
N ILE A 20 20.86 -0.08 3.25
CA ILE A 20 22.03 -0.56 2.51
C ILE A 20 22.79 -1.59 3.35
N GLY A 21 23.13 -2.73 2.74
CA GLY A 21 23.86 -3.82 3.40
C GLY A 21 23.02 -4.71 4.33
N GLN A 22 21.71 -4.47 4.46
CA GLN A 22 20.78 -5.38 5.16
C GLN A 22 20.03 -6.28 4.17
N THR A 23 19.13 -7.14 4.65
CA THR A 23 18.15 -7.86 3.81
C THR A 23 16.73 -7.37 4.07
N THR A 24 16.60 -6.32 4.89
CA THR A 24 15.35 -5.72 5.30
C THR A 24 15.26 -4.29 4.81
N TRP A 25 14.07 -3.91 4.35
CA TRP A 25 13.75 -2.54 3.99
C TRP A 25 12.33 -2.24 4.44
N GLU A 26 12.02 -0.96 4.53
CA GLU A 26 10.74 -0.49 5.03
C GLU A 26 10.09 0.44 4.01
N GLU A 27 8.78 0.44 4.02
CA GLU A 27 7.97 1.36 3.25
C GLU A 27 6.91 1.93 4.19
N LYS A 28 6.92 3.24 4.36
CA LYS A 28 5.89 3.93 5.11
C LYS A 28 4.79 4.33 4.13
N LEU A 29 3.57 3.92 4.44
CA LEU A 29 2.39 4.20 3.65
C LEU A 29 1.42 5.07 4.44
N THR A 30 0.91 6.11 3.79
CA THR A 30 -0.04 7.07 4.36
C THR A 30 -1.21 7.24 3.42
N VAL A 31 -2.40 6.80 3.86
CA VAL A 31 -3.68 7.07 3.19
C VAL A 31 -4.24 8.36 3.77
N SER A 32 -4.39 9.41 2.97
CA SER A 32 -4.81 10.75 3.43
C SER A 32 -5.73 11.46 2.44
N LYS A 33 -6.24 12.64 2.83
CA LYS A 33 -7.11 13.49 2.00
C LYS A 33 -8.35 12.77 1.50
N VAL A 34 -8.95 11.96 2.36
CA VAL A 34 -10.15 11.21 2.05
C VAL A 34 -11.31 12.17 1.78
N ARG A 35 -11.87 12.13 0.57
CA ARG A 35 -13.09 12.84 0.17
C ARG A 35 -14.15 11.84 -0.26
N LEU A 36 -15.33 11.96 0.32
CA LEU A 36 -16.45 11.06 0.12
C LEU A 36 -17.57 11.76 -0.65
N VAL A 37 -18.13 11.10 -1.65
CA VAL A 37 -19.25 11.60 -2.46
C VAL A 37 -20.37 10.58 -2.43
N GLY A 38 -21.61 11.05 -2.28
CA GLY A 38 -22.78 10.19 -2.21
C GLY A 38 -22.74 9.30 -0.97
N LYS A 39 -23.03 8.01 -1.13
CA LYS A 39 -23.06 7.03 -0.04
C LYS A 39 -21.71 6.36 0.24
N ALA A 40 -20.59 7.04 0.01
CA ALA A 40 -19.25 6.47 0.22
C ALA A 40 -18.78 6.41 1.69
N ASP A 41 -19.53 7.01 2.63
CA ASP A 41 -19.18 6.95 4.06
C ASP A 41 -19.29 5.54 4.65
N GLY A 42 -18.43 5.24 5.63
CA GLY A 42 -18.43 3.96 6.33
C GLY A 42 -17.82 2.79 5.54
N ILE A 43 -17.10 3.06 4.44
CA ILE A 43 -16.34 2.01 3.73
C ILE A 43 -15.22 1.49 4.66
N ARG A 44 -15.27 0.19 4.96
CA ARG A 44 -14.21 -0.51 5.67
C ARG A 44 -13.14 -0.96 4.68
N ILE A 45 -11.94 -0.47 4.88
CA ILE A 45 -10.76 -0.83 4.10
C ILE A 45 -10.02 -1.95 4.80
N THR A 46 -9.67 -2.99 4.05
CA THR A 46 -8.79 -4.06 4.48
C THR A 46 -7.52 -4.02 3.63
N PRO A 47 -6.40 -3.53 4.21
CA PRO A 47 -5.10 -3.56 3.54
C PRO A 47 -4.57 -4.99 3.44
N SER A 48 -3.86 -5.26 2.36
CA SER A 48 -3.10 -6.48 2.15
C SER A 48 -1.80 -6.15 1.44
N HIS A 49 -0.71 -6.70 1.93
CA HIS A 49 0.65 -6.40 1.51
C HIS A 49 1.36 -7.71 1.18
N SER A 50 2.04 -7.74 0.05
CA SER A 50 2.76 -8.91 -0.41
C SER A 50 4.08 -8.51 -1.03
N ALA A 51 5.08 -9.39 -0.96
CA ALA A 51 6.42 -9.12 -1.46
C ALA A 51 7.04 -10.32 -2.16
N GLY A 52 6.28 -11.02 -3.01
CA GLY A 52 6.84 -12.01 -3.94
C GLY A 52 7.83 -12.98 -3.27
N GLY A 53 9.11 -12.92 -3.68
CA GLY A 53 10.21 -13.72 -3.11
C GLY A 53 10.69 -13.32 -1.71
N ALA A 54 9.98 -12.44 -1.01
CA ALA A 54 10.26 -11.92 0.32
C ALA A 54 9.02 -12.01 1.22
N SER A 55 9.23 -11.90 2.53
CA SER A 55 8.12 -11.68 3.47
C SER A 55 7.78 -10.19 3.57
N ALA A 56 6.50 -9.91 3.84
CA ALA A 56 5.99 -8.58 4.12
C ALA A 56 5.19 -8.63 5.43
N SER A 57 5.38 -7.62 6.28
CA SER A 57 4.64 -7.48 7.54
C SER A 57 4.23 -6.02 7.73
N ALA A 58 2.95 -5.79 7.98
CA ALA A 58 2.42 -4.45 8.18
C ALA A 58 2.31 -4.11 9.67
N GLY A 59 2.65 -2.88 10.01
CA GLY A 59 2.47 -2.27 11.33
C GLY A 59 1.57 -1.04 11.27
N GLY A 60 1.19 -0.52 12.44
CA GLY A 60 0.36 0.67 12.57
C GLY A 60 -1.06 0.46 12.02
N ALA A 61 -1.65 1.51 11.43
CA ALA A 61 -3.02 1.45 10.92
C ALA A 61 -3.19 0.48 9.74
N LEU A 62 -2.11 0.12 9.06
CA LEU A 62 -2.15 -0.79 7.90
C LEU A 62 -2.09 -2.28 8.28
N ALA A 63 -1.79 -2.59 9.54
CA ALA A 63 -1.84 -3.95 10.06
C ALA A 63 -3.28 -4.48 10.22
N HIS A 64 -4.26 -3.57 10.24
CA HIS A 64 -5.65 -3.87 10.55
C HIS A 64 -6.60 -3.15 9.60
N PRO A 65 -7.84 -3.65 9.44
CA PRO A 65 -8.84 -2.90 8.72
C PRO A 65 -9.19 -1.58 9.40
N PHE A 66 -9.44 -0.53 8.62
CA PHE A 66 -9.84 0.78 9.10
C PHE A 66 -11.04 1.31 8.30
N VAL A 67 -11.72 2.32 8.82
CA VAL A 67 -12.87 2.95 8.13
C VAL A 67 -12.42 4.25 7.48
N LEU A 68 -12.80 4.45 6.22
CA LEU A 68 -12.66 5.74 5.56
C LEU A 68 -13.74 6.70 6.07
N SER A 69 -13.30 7.81 6.63
CA SER A 69 -14.14 8.96 6.95
C SER A 69 -13.55 10.21 6.31
N GLU A 70 -14.40 11.22 6.05
CA GLU A 70 -13.99 12.49 5.45
C GLU A 70 -12.81 13.10 6.21
N GLY A 71 -11.75 13.47 5.51
CA GLY A 71 -10.54 14.08 6.10
C GLY A 71 -9.66 13.12 6.92
N SER A 72 -10.00 11.84 7.04
CA SER A 72 -9.19 10.89 7.80
C SER A 72 -7.80 10.67 7.18
N THR A 73 -6.84 10.30 8.04
CA THR A 73 -5.50 9.89 7.66
C THR A 73 -5.14 8.61 8.40
N HIS A 74 -4.64 7.62 7.68
CA HIS A 74 -4.22 6.33 8.20
C HIS A 74 -2.81 6.02 7.73
N SER A 75 -1.89 5.80 8.65
CA SER A 75 -0.49 5.52 8.33
C SER A 75 0.01 4.24 8.97
N GLY A 76 0.90 3.55 8.27
CA GLY A 76 1.58 2.37 8.77
C GLY A 76 2.88 2.14 8.03
N THR A 77 3.66 1.18 8.53
CA THR A 77 4.90 0.76 7.90
C THR A 77 4.76 -0.69 7.46
N VAL A 78 5.15 -0.98 6.23
CA VAL A 78 5.34 -2.33 5.73
C VAL A 78 6.83 -2.63 5.78
N THR A 79 7.20 -3.59 6.62
CA THR A 79 8.57 -4.09 6.72
C THR A 79 8.69 -5.34 5.86
N TYR A 80 9.72 -5.35 5.03
CA TYR A 80 10.00 -6.45 4.12
C TYR A 80 11.31 -7.15 4.49
N ASN A 81 11.38 -8.45 4.23
CA ASN A 81 12.59 -9.23 4.43
C ASN A 81 12.82 -10.19 3.25
N ALA A 82 13.88 -9.95 2.48
CA ALA A 82 14.26 -10.75 1.32
C ALA A 82 14.82 -12.14 1.67
N GLY A 83 15.07 -12.42 2.95
CA GLY A 83 15.72 -13.64 3.38
C GLY A 83 17.17 -13.74 2.90
N ALA A 84 17.70 -14.96 2.84
CA ALA A 84 19.05 -15.22 2.34
C ALA A 84 19.09 -15.04 0.81
N ILE A 85 19.89 -14.08 0.35
CA ILE A 85 20.11 -13.84 -1.07
C ILE A 85 21.17 -14.83 -1.56
N ALA A 86 20.78 -15.77 -2.42
CA ALA A 86 21.73 -16.73 -3.00
C ALA A 86 22.68 -16.02 -3.97
N GLY A 87 23.98 -15.99 -3.65
CA GLY A 87 25.06 -15.74 -4.63
C GLY A 87 25.45 -14.28 -4.95
N GLY A 88 25.11 -13.26 -4.15
CA GLY A 88 25.56 -11.90 -4.44
C GLY A 88 25.37 -10.90 -3.29
N THR A 89 26.22 -9.87 -3.26
CA THR A 89 26.26 -8.77 -2.28
C THR A 89 24.86 -8.30 -1.87
N LYS A 90 24.59 -8.22 -0.56
CA LYS A 90 23.30 -7.89 0.08
C LYS A 90 22.58 -6.68 -0.54
N GLU A 91 23.34 -5.81 -1.17
CA GLU A 91 22.92 -4.57 -1.82
C GLU A 91 22.20 -4.78 -3.16
N LYS A 92 22.46 -5.87 -3.92
CA LYS A 92 22.02 -6.03 -5.32
C LYS A 92 20.63 -6.64 -5.54
N SER A 93 19.92 -7.09 -4.50
CA SER A 93 18.76 -7.97 -4.68
C SER A 93 17.46 -7.58 -3.98
N GLN A 94 17.41 -6.49 -3.20
CA GLN A 94 16.29 -6.24 -2.30
C GLN A 94 14.95 -5.93 -3.02
N LEU A 95 14.95 -5.18 -4.13
CA LEU A 95 13.70 -4.74 -4.79
C LEU A 95 13.42 -5.42 -6.14
N SER A 96 14.47 -5.79 -6.88
CA SER A 96 14.34 -6.47 -8.17
C SER A 96 13.74 -7.90 -8.06
N HIS A 97 13.87 -8.54 -6.90
CA HIS A 97 13.42 -9.92 -6.64
C HIS A 97 12.10 -10.03 -5.86
N THR A 98 11.62 -8.94 -5.28
CA THR A 98 10.58 -9.00 -4.24
C THR A 98 9.24 -8.49 -4.75
N ASN A 99 9.23 -7.63 -5.78
CA ASN A 99 8.01 -7.21 -6.49
C ASN A 99 6.83 -6.89 -5.53
N PRO A 100 7.01 -5.90 -4.62
CA PRO A 100 5.99 -5.58 -3.64
C PRO A 100 4.68 -5.14 -4.28
N SER A 101 3.57 -5.55 -3.67
CA SER A 101 2.23 -5.20 -4.11
C SER A 101 1.30 -4.96 -2.95
N HIS A 102 0.46 -3.94 -3.11
CA HIS A 102 -0.48 -3.47 -2.11
C HIS A 102 -1.87 -3.59 -2.69
N THR A 103 -2.78 -4.13 -1.88
CA THR A 103 -4.18 -4.26 -2.22
C THR A 103 -5.03 -3.70 -1.11
N PHE A 104 -5.91 -2.77 -1.46
CA PHE A 104 -6.88 -2.16 -0.57
C PHE A 104 -8.26 -2.65 -1.00
N THR A 105 -8.89 -3.47 -0.17
CA THR A 105 -10.26 -3.95 -0.42
C THR A 105 -11.23 -3.15 0.43
N GLY A 106 -12.14 -2.43 -0.23
CA GLY A 106 -13.22 -1.68 0.41
C GLY A 106 -14.50 -2.50 0.47
N THR A 107 -15.11 -2.60 1.66
CA THR A 107 -16.40 -3.24 1.87
C THR A 107 -17.37 -2.30 2.58
N LYS A 108 -18.64 -2.40 2.21
CA LYS A 108 -19.74 -1.71 2.88
C LYS A 108 -20.98 -2.62 2.85
N ALA A 109 -21.69 -2.73 3.97
CA ALA A 109 -22.85 -3.61 4.07
C ALA A 109 -23.92 -3.21 3.05
N GLY A 110 -24.39 -4.18 2.26
CA GLY A 110 -25.37 -3.97 1.20
C GLY A 110 -24.80 -3.49 -0.15
N TYR A 111 -23.47 -3.35 -0.26
CA TYR A 111 -22.78 -2.91 -1.48
C TYR A 111 -21.80 -3.97 -1.98
N THR A 112 -21.51 -3.91 -3.28
CA THR A 112 -20.45 -4.74 -3.88
C THR A 112 -19.06 -4.29 -3.38
N PRO A 113 -18.18 -5.21 -2.94
CA PRO A 113 -16.81 -4.86 -2.58
C PRO A 113 -16.02 -4.27 -3.76
N ALA A 114 -15.23 -3.24 -3.48
CA ALA A 114 -14.31 -2.63 -4.44
C ALA A 114 -12.86 -2.95 -4.07
N ARG A 115 -11.97 -2.98 -5.07
CA ARG A 115 -10.55 -3.28 -4.87
C ARG A 115 -9.67 -2.33 -5.66
N LEU A 116 -8.64 -1.82 -4.98
CA LEU A 116 -7.53 -1.10 -5.59
C LEU A 116 -6.27 -1.93 -5.37
N THR A 117 -5.54 -2.24 -6.44
CA THR A 117 -4.28 -2.98 -6.37
C THR A 117 -3.24 -2.26 -7.22
N TRP A 118 -2.05 -2.08 -6.67
CA TRP A 118 -0.89 -1.63 -7.43
C TRP A 118 0.35 -2.44 -7.05
N LYS A 119 1.35 -2.33 -7.92
CA LYS A 119 2.68 -2.89 -7.70
C LYS A 119 3.65 -1.73 -7.66
N PHE A 120 4.66 -1.85 -6.82
CA PHE A 120 5.76 -0.91 -6.85
C PHE A 120 6.62 -1.11 -8.08
N GLU A 121 7.10 0.00 -8.63
CA GLU A 121 8.13 -0.05 -9.65
C GLU A 121 9.39 -0.70 -9.07
N LYS A 122 10.07 -1.49 -9.89
CA LYS A 122 11.31 -2.15 -9.48
C LYS A 122 12.37 -1.08 -9.31
N ALA A 123 12.70 -0.70 -8.07
CA ALA A 123 13.88 0.13 -7.87
C ALA A 123 15.16 -0.71 -8.05
N ARG A 124 16.14 -0.14 -8.73
CA ARG A 124 17.45 -0.73 -8.96
C ARG A 124 18.41 -0.26 -7.87
N CYS A 125 19.46 -1.03 -7.65
CA CYS A 125 20.42 -0.77 -6.58
C CYS A 125 21.34 0.44 -6.85
N ASP A 126 21.28 1.02 -8.06
CA ASP A 126 21.87 2.30 -8.45
C ASP A 126 20.87 3.47 -8.38
N ASP A 127 19.59 3.19 -8.17
CA ASP A 127 18.63 4.23 -7.85
C ASP A 127 18.96 4.68 -6.42
N MET A 128 19.57 5.86 -6.30
CA MET A 128 19.70 6.53 -5.01
C MET A 128 18.33 6.99 -4.56
N CYS A 129 17.49 6.04 -4.15
CA CYS A 129 16.28 6.36 -3.43
C CYS A 129 16.71 6.79 -2.03
N GLY A 130 16.85 8.10 -1.86
CA GLY A 130 16.66 8.72 -0.54
C GLY A 130 15.21 8.49 -0.08
N GLU A 131 14.71 9.30 0.85
CA GLU A 131 13.28 9.31 1.18
C GLU A 131 12.47 9.77 -0.06
N ASP A 132 12.24 8.86 -1.00
CA ASP A 132 11.46 9.12 -2.21
C ASP A 132 10.00 8.89 -1.87
N ALA A 133 9.22 9.98 -1.95
CA ALA A 133 7.79 9.94 -1.73
C ALA A 133 7.05 9.81 -3.06
N GLN A 134 6.51 8.62 -3.38
CA GLN A 134 5.58 8.51 -4.50
C GLN A 134 4.14 8.82 -4.04
N HIS A 135 3.30 9.17 -5.01
CA HIS A 135 1.94 9.60 -4.76
C HIS A 135 0.99 8.89 -5.72
N HIS A 136 0.02 8.18 -5.16
CA HIS A 136 -1.02 7.50 -5.91
C HIS A 136 -2.38 8.05 -5.50
N ASP A 137 -3.19 8.44 -6.48
CA ASP A 137 -4.59 8.78 -6.23
C ASP A 137 -5.45 7.52 -6.41
N GLY A 138 -6.30 7.24 -5.43
CA GLY A 138 -7.18 6.07 -5.39
C GLY A 138 -8.65 6.46 -5.36
N ALA A 139 -9.49 5.65 -6.02
CA ALA A 139 -10.94 5.76 -5.96
C ALA A 139 -11.58 4.38 -5.70
N LEU A 140 -12.54 4.32 -4.76
CA LEU A 140 -13.38 3.14 -4.52
C LEU A 140 -14.84 3.50 -4.76
N ILE A 141 -15.52 2.69 -5.56
CA ILE A 141 -16.90 2.90 -6.00
C ILE A 141 -17.83 1.93 -5.26
N THR A 142 -18.96 2.44 -4.77
CA THR A 142 -20.01 1.62 -4.18
C THR A 142 -21.27 1.65 -5.07
N GLU A 143 -21.77 0.46 -5.41
CA GLU A 143 -23.01 0.21 -6.18
C GLU A 143 -24.08 -0.48 -5.35
#